data_AF-A0A9D0Z0I7-F1
#
_entry.id   AF-A0A9D0Z0I7-F1
#
_cell.length_a   1.000
_cell.length_b   1.000
_cell.length_c   1.000
_cell.angle_alpha   90.00
_cell.angle_beta   90.00
_cell.angle_gamma   90.00
#
_symmetry.space_group_name_H-M   'P 1'
#
loop_
_entity.id
_entity.type
_entity.pdbx_description
1 polymer ?
#
loop_
_entity_poly.entity_id
_entity_poly.type
_entity_poly.pdbx_seq_one_letter_code
_entity_poly.pdbx_strand_id
1 'polypeptide(L)'
;MKYFGKLVYCEWLKNFTRGKFIFACAILGIVAFITIFVNFYIMNIGTSVPVSREQEYKSALSSYEQDPTPYRELKLMYYQQFFDDFSKLMETEHLSKSNVANQMYFLYQNYYSYQYVLEHFNQPELTNLLDSASESEKSDAFYISLKNNSQSDYERVAKLFSFYEQEFNHMHQAVQNDSYYHYAQYVVLSEDLQREFVSEDRVVIQPEFSYAVENKIDDYQDIRLLNYQFYQDFKQNLESNPIPSREKYRSGDTLAYRMDTYEQTVQYYEFMHEYWKEGMALTKYGIEHQLKTDIPIVGDNLYAPYQTSQTYMNYGLSLGVVILFLLILTNSSIVSKEYEEGTVKLLYTKKAPRWEILLAKICYLIILMYLFWIVGSIFYFLFSGLFYGFGDLISSKLLYVNGVVVELPYLICYFRELLISSLPVIFFICFLYGMSSFLSNVALTASLLSIVSLFSAFFFSLVSFLRDVDFGLFFWTPFPYLNMRYVLQYNDDFIYSQVVYGISRTSFVLPCVIGIVLVLGISFVVLNFQDVKTKA
;
A
#
# COMPACT_ATOMS: atom_id res chain seq x y z
N MET A 1 15.29 45.12 -5.25
CA MET A 1 15.19 44.22 -4.07
C MET A 1 14.80 44.84 -2.72
N LYS A 2 15.21 46.07 -2.32
CA LYS A 2 14.92 46.63 -0.96
C LYS A 2 13.42 46.67 -0.56
N TYR A 3 12.50 46.59 -1.51
CA TYR A 3 11.04 46.60 -1.30
C TYR A 3 10.34 45.27 -1.65
N PHE A 4 11.09 44.22 -2.04
CA PHE A 4 10.50 42.97 -2.54
C PHE A 4 9.67 42.23 -1.49
N GLY A 5 10.17 42.09 -0.25
CA GLY A 5 9.39 41.48 0.83
C GLY A 5 8.09 42.22 1.16
N LYS A 6 8.07 43.56 0.99
CA LYS A 6 6.84 44.35 1.14
C LYS A 6 5.84 44.08 0.01
N LEU A 7 6.31 43.83 -1.22
CA LEU A 7 5.44 43.45 -2.34
C LEU A 7 4.76 42.10 -2.07
N VAL A 8 5.52 41.09 -1.62
CA VAL A 8 4.96 39.77 -1.25
C VAL A 8 3.93 39.91 -0.12
N TYR A 9 4.23 40.73 0.89
CA TYR A 9 3.28 41.00 1.98
C TYR A 9 2.01 41.72 1.51
N CYS A 10 2.12 42.65 0.55
CA CYS A 10 0.95 43.28 -0.06
C CYS A 10 0.09 42.28 -0.85
N GLU A 11 0.70 41.37 -1.61
CA GLU A 11 -0.04 40.30 -2.29
C GLU A 11 -0.74 39.37 -1.30
N TRP A 12 -0.10 39.10 -0.15
CA TRP A 12 -0.71 38.35 0.94
C TRP A 12 -1.98 39.05 1.46
N LEU A 13 -1.88 40.33 1.84
CA LEU A 13 -3.01 41.10 2.34
C LEU A 13 -4.15 41.23 1.32
N LYS A 14 -3.83 41.32 0.02
CA LYS A 14 -4.80 41.49 -1.06
C LYS A 14 -5.58 40.21 -1.35
N ASN A 15 -4.87 39.08 -1.46
CA ASN A 15 -5.44 37.85 -2.04
C ASN A 15 -5.82 36.80 -0.98
N PHE A 16 -5.15 36.80 0.17
CA PHE A 16 -5.46 35.88 1.26
C PHE A 16 -6.75 36.28 1.97
N THR A 17 -7.74 35.39 1.96
CA THR A 17 -8.97 35.57 2.76
C THR A 17 -9.21 34.36 3.65
N ARG A 18 -9.70 34.60 4.86
CA ARG A 18 -10.01 33.52 5.82
C ARG A 18 -11.01 32.51 5.24
N GLY A 19 -12.01 32.98 4.48
CA GLY A 19 -12.99 32.11 3.83
C GLY A 19 -12.37 31.13 2.83
N LYS A 20 -11.48 31.61 1.93
CA LYS A 20 -10.76 30.75 0.99
C LYS A 20 -9.85 29.75 1.72
N PHE A 21 -9.18 30.20 2.78
CA PHE A 21 -8.32 29.34 3.57
C PHE A 21 -9.09 28.22 4.28
N ILE A 22 -10.22 28.55 4.94
CA ILE A 22 -11.08 27.57 5.59
C ILE A 22 -11.65 26.57 4.58
N PHE A 23 -12.10 27.06 3.41
CA PHE A 23 -12.57 26.20 2.32
C PHE A 23 -11.48 25.21 1.85
N ALA A 24 -10.25 25.70 1.64
CA ALA A 24 -9.13 24.84 1.28
C ALA A 24 -8.80 23.81 2.38
N CYS A 25 -8.80 24.22 3.65
CA CYS A 25 -8.60 23.32 4.78
C CYS A 25 -9.68 22.23 4.84
N ALA A 26 -10.94 22.59 4.60
CA ALA A 26 -12.05 21.63 4.58
C ALA A 26 -11.87 20.60 3.46
N ILE A 27 -11.49 21.02 2.25
CA ILE A 27 -11.21 20.09 1.13
C ILE A 27 -10.02 19.19 1.47
N LEU A 28 -8.92 19.73 1.98
CA LEU A 28 -7.75 18.94 2.35
C LEU A 28 -8.08 17.91 3.44
N GLY A 29 -8.86 18.30 4.44
CA GLY A 29 -9.34 17.40 5.49
C GLY A 29 -10.25 16.30 4.94
N ILE A 30 -11.20 16.64 4.07
CA ILE A 30 -12.10 15.66 3.43
C ILE A 30 -11.30 14.68 2.56
N VAL A 31 -10.38 15.18 1.74
CA VAL A 31 -9.54 14.34 0.88
C VAL A 31 -8.68 13.40 1.72
N ALA A 32 -7.98 13.92 2.73
CA ALA A 32 -7.17 13.10 3.63
C ALA A 32 -8.01 12.04 4.36
N PHE A 33 -9.18 12.43 4.88
CA PHE A 33 -10.10 11.51 5.55
C PHE A 33 -10.58 10.41 4.61
N ILE A 34 -11.09 10.75 3.41
CA ILE A 34 -11.58 9.76 2.44
C ILE A 34 -10.44 8.81 2.05
N THR A 35 -9.26 9.33 1.72
CA THR A 35 -8.12 8.49 1.33
C THR A 35 -7.75 7.50 2.43
N ILE A 36 -7.67 7.95 3.67
CA ILE A 36 -7.24 7.09 4.80
C ILE A 36 -8.36 6.13 5.21
N PHE A 37 -9.60 6.62 5.32
CA PHE A 37 -10.76 5.83 5.72
C PHE A 37 -11.10 4.74 4.71
N VAL A 38 -11.06 5.03 3.40
CA VAL A 38 -11.33 4.03 2.37
C VAL A 38 -10.31 2.89 2.43
N ASN A 39 -9.02 3.21 2.59
CA ASN A 39 -8.00 2.17 2.76
C ASN A 39 -8.22 1.37 4.05
N PHE A 40 -8.54 2.04 5.16
CA PHE A 40 -8.81 1.37 6.43
C PHE A 40 -10.02 0.43 6.34
N TYR A 41 -11.07 0.88 5.67
CA TYR A 41 -12.29 0.11 5.48
C TYR A 41 -12.05 -1.11 4.58
N ILE A 42 -11.36 -0.95 3.44
CA ILE A 42 -11.03 -2.06 2.53
C ILE A 42 -10.24 -3.15 3.27
N MET A 43 -9.31 -2.77 4.15
CA MET A 43 -8.53 -3.73 4.94
C MET A 43 -9.38 -4.53 5.93
N ASN A 44 -10.28 -3.86 6.64
CA ASN A 44 -11.07 -4.50 7.68
C ASN A 44 -12.26 -5.31 7.14
N ILE A 45 -12.65 -5.16 5.87
CA ILE A 45 -13.65 -6.03 5.24
C ILE A 45 -13.11 -7.48 5.10
N GLY A 46 -11.80 -7.63 4.86
CA GLY A 46 -11.16 -8.94 4.68
C GLY A 46 -10.92 -9.74 5.97
N THR A 47 -11.08 -9.11 7.14
CA THR A 47 -10.79 -9.71 8.46
C THR A 47 -12.07 -10.12 9.22
N SER A 48 -13.24 -10.08 8.59
CA SER A 48 -14.45 -10.60 9.20
C SER A 48 -14.34 -12.13 9.30
N VAL A 49 -13.93 -12.62 10.47
CA VAL A 49 -14.06 -14.03 10.87
C VAL A 49 -15.51 -14.40 10.60
N PRO A 50 -15.81 -15.34 9.68
CA PRO A 50 -17.13 -15.34 9.09
C PRO A 50 -18.14 -15.79 10.13
N VAL A 51 -19.18 -14.98 10.27
CA VAL A 51 -20.47 -15.24 10.92
C VAL A 51 -21.02 -16.66 10.58
N SER A 52 -20.52 -17.28 9.52
CA SER A 52 -20.83 -18.67 9.13
C SER A 52 -20.46 -19.73 10.18
N ARG A 53 -19.38 -19.57 10.97
CA ARG A 53 -18.94 -20.64 11.89
C ARG A 53 -19.81 -20.77 13.14
N GLU A 54 -20.27 -19.64 13.67
CA GLU A 54 -21.29 -19.63 14.74
C GLU A 54 -22.62 -20.18 14.23
N GLN A 55 -22.98 -19.90 12.96
CA GLN A 55 -24.16 -20.49 12.32
C GLN A 55 -24.05 -22.01 12.18
N GLU A 56 -22.87 -22.55 11.87
CA GLU A 56 -22.65 -24.00 11.81
C GLU A 56 -22.88 -24.68 13.17
N TYR A 57 -22.36 -24.11 14.27
CA TYR A 57 -22.63 -24.61 15.62
C TYR A 57 -24.13 -24.56 15.95
N LYS A 58 -24.78 -23.41 15.71
CA LYS A 58 -26.23 -23.25 15.92
C LYS A 58 -27.05 -24.21 15.07
N SER A 59 -26.63 -24.45 13.83
CA SER A 59 -27.25 -25.43 12.95
C SER A 59 -27.11 -26.84 13.52
N ALA A 60 -25.90 -27.25 13.92
CA ALA A 60 -25.66 -28.56 14.52
C ALA A 60 -26.48 -28.78 15.79
N LEU A 61 -26.53 -27.78 16.68
CA LEU A 61 -27.36 -27.79 17.88
C LEU A 61 -28.84 -27.95 17.54
N SER A 62 -29.36 -27.16 16.60
CA SER A 62 -30.77 -27.23 16.19
C SER A 62 -31.13 -28.59 15.56
N SER A 63 -30.22 -29.19 14.78
CA SER A 63 -30.44 -30.50 14.17
C SER A 63 -30.44 -31.62 15.22
N TYR A 64 -29.59 -31.52 16.24
CA TYR A 64 -29.58 -32.45 17.38
C TYR A 64 -30.84 -32.32 18.24
N GLU A 65 -31.27 -31.10 18.58
CA GLU A 65 -32.50 -30.86 19.37
C GLU A 65 -33.76 -31.36 18.67
N GLN A 66 -33.80 -31.30 17.33
CA GLN A 66 -34.93 -31.80 16.53
C GLN A 66 -35.00 -33.32 16.49
N ASP A 67 -33.86 -33.98 16.31
CA ASP A 67 -33.78 -35.44 16.18
C ASP A 67 -32.39 -35.94 16.63
N PRO A 68 -32.28 -36.39 17.89
CA PRO A 68 -31.02 -36.85 18.47
C PRO A 68 -30.57 -38.18 17.85
N THR A 69 -29.40 -38.19 17.21
CA THR A 69 -28.75 -39.41 16.71
C THR A 69 -27.32 -39.50 17.22
N PRO A 70 -26.72 -40.70 17.34
CA PRO A 70 -25.32 -40.86 17.74
C PRO A 70 -24.35 -40.01 16.90
N TYR A 71 -24.56 -39.93 15.58
CA TYR A 71 -23.76 -39.06 14.71
C TYR A 71 -23.88 -37.58 15.09
N ARG A 72 -25.10 -37.08 15.33
CA ARG A 72 -25.33 -35.67 15.71
C ARG A 72 -24.80 -35.35 17.10
N GLU A 73 -24.84 -36.30 18.03
CA GLU A 73 -24.27 -36.15 19.37
C GLU A 73 -22.75 -35.97 19.30
N LEU A 74 -22.05 -36.87 18.61
CA LEU A 74 -20.60 -36.77 18.37
C LEU A 74 -20.24 -35.47 17.64
N LYS A 75 -21.05 -35.11 16.62
CA LYS A 75 -20.85 -33.89 15.85
C LYS A 75 -20.98 -32.65 16.72
N LEU A 76 -22.03 -32.58 17.54
CA LEU A 76 -22.26 -31.47 18.46
C LEU A 76 -21.13 -31.33 19.49
N MET A 77 -20.65 -32.46 20.04
CA MET A 77 -19.57 -32.46 21.03
C MET A 77 -18.30 -31.77 20.52
N TYR A 78 -17.82 -32.11 19.31
CA TYR A 78 -16.61 -31.47 18.80
C TYR A 78 -16.85 -30.02 18.38
N TYR A 79 -18.03 -29.69 17.86
CA TYR A 79 -18.38 -28.32 17.54
C TYR A 79 -18.44 -27.44 18.79
N GLN A 80 -18.88 -27.98 19.92
CA GLN A 80 -18.87 -27.29 21.20
C GLN A 80 -17.42 -26.98 21.63
N GLN A 81 -16.52 -27.97 21.58
CA GLN A 81 -15.11 -27.74 21.91
C GLN A 81 -14.48 -26.70 20.98
N PHE A 82 -14.74 -26.80 19.67
CA PHE A 82 -14.28 -25.81 18.70
C PHE A 82 -14.82 -24.42 19.04
N PHE A 83 -16.10 -24.30 19.40
CA PHE A 83 -16.73 -23.02 19.71
C PHE A 83 -16.17 -22.38 20.99
N ASP A 84 -15.83 -23.18 22.00
CA ASP A 84 -15.20 -22.70 23.23
C ASP A 84 -13.83 -22.07 22.94
N ASP A 85 -12.97 -22.78 22.20
CA ASP A 85 -11.66 -22.25 21.80
C ASP A 85 -11.80 -21.11 20.77
N PHE A 86 -12.77 -21.16 19.86
CA PHE A 86 -13.05 -20.06 18.93
C PHE A 86 -13.50 -18.79 19.66
N SER A 87 -14.34 -18.92 20.70
CA SER A 87 -14.76 -17.81 21.55
C SER A 87 -13.54 -17.21 22.26
N LYS A 88 -12.64 -18.06 22.75
CA LYS A 88 -11.37 -17.64 23.35
C LYS A 88 -10.47 -16.91 22.34
N LEU A 89 -10.35 -17.42 21.11
CA LEU A 89 -9.62 -16.79 20.02
C LEU A 89 -10.12 -15.36 19.73
N MET A 90 -11.42 -15.10 19.86
CA MET A 90 -11.95 -13.75 19.64
C MET A 90 -11.43 -12.73 20.65
N GLU A 91 -11.03 -13.17 21.84
CA GLU A 91 -10.42 -12.36 22.90
C GLU A 91 -8.91 -12.16 22.73
N THR A 92 -8.24 -12.97 21.90
CA THR A 92 -6.78 -12.92 21.72
C THR A 92 -6.30 -11.67 20.97
N GLU A 93 -5.09 -11.22 21.29
CA GLU A 93 -4.44 -10.06 20.65
C GLU A 93 -3.25 -10.49 19.76
N HIS A 94 -2.53 -11.54 20.14
CA HIS A 94 -1.27 -11.93 19.51
C HIS A 94 -1.44 -13.01 18.43
N LEU A 95 -2.68 -13.30 18.03
CA LEU A 95 -3.03 -14.28 17.01
C LEU A 95 -3.83 -13.67 15.86
N SER A 96 -3.54 -14.16 14.64
CA SER A 96 -4.36 -13.85 13.47
C SER A 96 -5.69 -14.61 13.54
N LYS A 97 -6.75 -13.93 13.99
CA LYS A 97 -8.08 -14.52 14.20
C LYS A 97 -8.60 -15.27 12.97
N SER A 98 -8.42 -14.71 11.77
CA SER A 98 -8.87 -15.33 10.52
C SER A 98 -8.08 -16.61 10.18
N ASN A 99 -6.75 -16.55 10.25
CA ASN A 99 -5.90 -17.68 9.89
C ASN A 99 -6.06 -18.84 10.89
N VAL A 100 -6.02 -18.52 12.19
CA VAL A 100 -6.14 -19.49 13.27
C VAL A 100 -7.52 -20.15 13.24
N ALA A 101 -8.61 -19.39 13.12
CA ALA A 101 -9.96 -19.95 13.06
C ALA A 101 -10.16 -20.93 11.89
N ASN A 102 -9.63 -20.61 10.71
CA ASN A 102 -9.73 -21.47 9.54
C ASN A 102 -8.98 -22.79 9.75
N GLN A 103 -7.78 -22.76 10.32
CA GLN A 103 -6.98 -23.95 10.57
C GLN A 103 -7.54 -24.79 11.72
N MET A 104 -7.99 -24.16 12.81
CA MET A 104 -8.68 -24.81 13.93
C MET A 104 -9.86 -25.65 13.45
N TYR A 105 -10.69 -25.11 12.54
CA TYR A 105 -11.87 -25.81 12.05
C TYR A 105 -11.52 -27.18 11.42
N PHE A 106 -10.55 -27.20 10.51
CA PHE A 106 -10.11 -28.44 9.86
C PHE A 106 -9.41 -29.39 10.84
N LEU A 107 -8.58 -28.83 11.73
CA LEU A 107 -7.85 -29.61 12.73
C LEU A 107 -8.79 -30.33 13.70
N TYR A 108 -9.79 -29.64 14.25
CA TYR A 108 -10.71 -30.20 15.24
C TYR A 108 -11.56 -31.30 14.59
N GLN A 109 -12.05 -31.05 13.37
CA GLN A 109 -12.79 -32.05 12.61
C GLN A 109 -11.95 -33.34 12.41
N ASN A 110 -10.68 -33.19 12.02
CA ASN A 110 -9.80 -34.34 11.82
C ASN A 110 -9.49 -35.03 13.15
N TYR A 111 -8.98 -34.32 14.15
CA TYR A 111 -8.62 -34.85 15.47
C TYR A 111 -9.74 -35.72 16.06
N TYR A 112 -10.96 -35.19 16.17
CA TYR A 112 -12.09 -35.93 16.74
C TYR A 112 -12.54 -37.11 15.86
N SER A 113 -12.42 -37.00 14.54
CA SER A 113 -12.73 -38.13 13.64
C SER A 113 -11.73 -39.29 13.82
N TYR A 114 -10.44 -39.00 13.93
CA TYR A 114 -9.40 -40.00 14.16
C TYR A 114 -9.49 -40.60 15.56
N GLN A 115 -9.72 -39.76 16.58
CA GLN A 115 -9.91 -40.19 17.97
C GLN A 115 -11.05 -41.21 18.08
N TYR A 116 -12.23 -40.84 17.56
CA TYR A 116 -13.42 -41.68 17.67
C TYR A 116 -13.26 -43.03 16.95
N VAL A 117 -12.69 -43.02 15.74
CA VAL A 117 -12.42 -44.24 14.96
C VAL A 117 -11.43 -45.15 15.67
N LEU A 118 -10.41 -44.61 16.36
CA LEU A 118 -9.44 -45.42 17.09
C LEU A 118 -10.01 -46.04 18.35
N GLU A 119 -10.80 -45.28 19.11
CA GLU A 119 -11.46 -45.77 20.32
C GLU A 119 -12.46 -46.90 20.01
N HIS A 120 -13.11 -46.84 18.84
CA HIS A 120 -14.17 -47.76 18.42
C HIS A 120 -13.79 -48.62 17.21
N PHE A 121 -12.50 -48.84 16.95
CA PHE A 121 -12.03 -49.56 15.77
C PHE A 121 -12.57 -51.01 15.77
N ASN A 122 -13.21 -51.43 14.69
CA ASN A 122 -13.91 -52.73 14.57
C ASN A 122 -15.00 -52.99 15.62
N GLN A 123 -15.47 -51.97 16.33
CA GLN A 123 -16.58 -52.09 17.27
C GLN A 123 -17.93 -51.77 16.59
N PRO A 124 -19.04 -52.46 16.92
CA PRO A 124 -20.35 -52.19 16.34
C PRO A 124 -20.83 -50.75 16.49
N GLU A 125 -20.39 -50.06 17.53
CA GLU A 125 -20.67 -48.66 17.86
C GLU A 125 -20.31 -47.73 16.70
N LEU A 126 -19.18 -47.95 16.04
CA LEU A 126 -18.74 -47.13 14.91
C LEU A 126 -19.64 -47.32 13.68
N THR A 127 -20.06 -48.55 13.41
CA THR A 127 -21.01 -48.84 12.31
C THR A 127 -22.37 -48.24 12.61
N ASN A 128 -22.87 -48.39 13.84
CA ASN A 128 -24.14 -47.81 14.29
C ASN A 128 -24.12 -46.28 14.20
N LEU A 129 -23.00 -45.63 14.53
CA LEU A 129 -22.82 -44.19 14.38
C LEU A 129 -22.95 -43.78 12.91
N LEU A 130 -22.22 -44.42 12.00
CA LEU A 130 -22.26 -44.10 10.57
C LEU A 130 -23.64 -44.34 9.94
N ASP A 131 -24.33 -45.41 10.34
CA ASP A 131 -25.67 -45.73 9.86
C ASP A 131 -26.75 -44.77 10.39
N SER A 132 -26.49 -44.09 11.51
CA SER A 132 -27.39 -43.09 12.10
C SER A 132 -27.38 -41.72 11.39
N ALA A 133 -26.47 -41.52 10.42
CA ALA A 133 -26.41 -40.29 9.63
C ALA A 133 -27.44 -40.29 8.48
N SER A 134 -28.15 -39.17 8.31
CA SER A 134 -29.07 -38.95 7.19
C SER A 134 -28.34 -38.82 5.84
N GLU A 135 -29.06 -39.00 4.73
CA GLU A 135 -28.46 -38.90 3.39
C GLU A 135 -27.81 -37.53 3.10
N SER A 136 -28.35 -36.44 3.65
CA SER A 136 -27.71 -35.13 3.56
C SER A 136 -26.39 -35.07 4.35
N GLU A 137 -26.36 -35.66 5.55
CA GLU A 137 -25.18 -35.66 6.42
C GLU A 137 -24.05 -36.54 5.90
N LYS A 138 -24.36 -37.54 5.08
CA LYS A 138 -23.35 -38.38 4.41
C LYS A 138 -22.44 -37.60 3.45
N SER A 139 -22.84 -36.38 3.07
CA SER A 139 -22.02 -35.45 2.28
C SER A 139 -21.15 -34.51 3.11
N ASP A 140 -21.30 -34.52 4.45
CA ASP A 140 -20.51 -33.68 5.36
C ASP A 140 -19.05 -34.12 5.37
N ALA A 141 -18.13 -33.15 5.45
CA ALA A 141 -16.70 -33.43 5.52
C ALA A 141 -16.33 -34.29 6.74
N PHE A 142 -16.99 -34.09 7.89
CA PHE A 142 -16.76 -34.88 9.10
C PHE A 142 -17.17 -36.35 8.92
N TYR A 143 -18.35 -36.60 8.34
CA TYR A 143 -18.81 -37.95 8.01
C TYR A 143 -17.87 -38.65 7.03
N ILE A 144 -17.46 -37.95 5.97
CA ILE A 144 -16.52 -38.47 4.98
C ILE A 144 -15.20 -38.86 5.65
N SER A 145 -14.69 -38.03 6.55
CA SER A 145 -13.48 -38.33 7.34
C SER A 145 -13.67 -39.60 8.18
N LEU A 146 -14.73 -39.67 8.99
CA LEU A 146 -15.05 -40.85 9.81
C LEU A 146 -15.14 -42.14 8.99
N LYS A 147 -15.85 -42.09 7.85
CA LYS A 147 -16.05 -43.24 6.96
C LYS A 147 -14.74 -43.68 6.28
N ASN A 148 -13.92 -42.74 5.82
CA ASN A 148 -12.64 -43.07 5.18
C ASN A 148 -11.65 -43.66 6.19
N ASN A 149 -11.62 -43.10 7.40
CA ASN A 149 -10.76 -43.57 8.47
C ASN A 149 -11.19 -44.95 8.99
N SER A 150 -12.50 -45.22 9.08
CA SER A 150 -12.99 -46.55 9.50
C SER A 150 -12.70 -47.68 8.50
N GLN A 151 -12.50 -47.33 7.22
CA GLN A 151 -12.11 -48.25 6.16
C GLN A 151 -10.58 -48.42 6.02
N SER A 152 -9.80 -47.65 6.77
CA SER A 152 -8.34 -47.67 6.72
C SER A 152 -7.74 -48.64 7.73
N ASP A 153 -6.49 -49.05 7.53
CA ASP A 153 -5.77 -49.93 8.45
C ASP A 153 -5.51 -49.24 9.81
N TYR A 154 -5.70 -49.99 10.91
CA TYR A 154 -5.54 -49.48 12.28
C TYR A 154 -4.20 -48.76 12.49
N GLU A 155 -3.09 -49.36 12.05
CA GLU A 155 -1.74 -48.80 12.21
C GLU A 155 -1.61 -47.42 11.53
N ARG A 156 -2.26 -47.25 10.36
CA ARG A 156 -2.25 -45.98 9.64
C ARG A 156 -3.07 -44.92 10.38
N VAL A 157 -4.25 -45.29 10.87
CA VAL A 157 -5.12 -44.38 11.64
C VAL A 157 -4.44 -43.98 12.94
N ALA A 158 -3.81 -44.93 13.66
CA ALA A 158 -3.10 -44.68 14.91
C ALA A 158 -1.91 -43.75 14.71
N LYS A 159 -1.14 -43.98 13.64
CA LYS A 159 -0.02 -43.10 13.26
C LYS A 159 -0.51 -41.68 12.98
N LEU A 160 -1.52 -41.51 12.13
CA LEU A 160 -2.08 -40.19 11.80
C LEU A 160 -2.71 -39.48 13.00
N PHE A 161 -3.37 -40.22 13.90
CA PHE A 161 -3.91 -39.64 15.12
C PHE A 161 -2.82 -39.09 16.04
N SER A 162 -1.70 -39.80 16.23
CA SER A 162 -0.60 -39.31 17.07
C SER A 162 -0.06 -37.95 16.62
N PHE A 163 -0.20 -37.65 15.34
CA PHE A 163 0.16 -36.37 14.75
C PHE A 163 -0.91 -35.30 14.95
N TYR A 164 -2.17 -35.62 14.63
CA TYR A 164 -3.29 -34.70 14.91
C TYR A 164 -3.42 -34.37 16.39
N GLU A 165 -3.06 -35.29 17.29
CA GLU A 165 -3.02 -35.06 18.73
C GLU A 165 -1.97 -34.01 19.10
N GLN A 166 -0.77 -34.08 18.55
CA GLN A 166 0.28 -33.07 18.76
C GLN A 166 -0.11 -31.72 18.15
N GLU A 167 -0.64 -31.69 16.93
CA GLU A 167 -1.15 -30.48 16.29
C GLU A 167 -2.27 -29.82 17.11
N PHE A 168 -3.24 -30.62 17.56
CA PHE A 168 -4.35 -30.17 18.40
C PHE A 168 -3.84 -29.57 19.70
N ASN A 169 -2.90 -30.23 20.38
CA ASN A 169 -2.31 -29.72 21.62
C ASN A 169 -1.62 -28.36 21.43
N HIS A 170 -0.85 -28.19 20.35
CA HIS A 170 -0.21 -26.90 20.04
C HIS A 170 -1.22 -25.82 19.70
N MET A 171 -2.22 -26.11 18.88
CA MET A 171 -3.27 -25.15 18.54
C MET A 171 -4.09 -24.74 19.77
N HIS A 172 -4.47 -25.70 20.61
CA HIS A 172 -5.20 -25.45 21.84
C HIS A 172 -4.36 -24.59 22.80
N GLN A 173 -3.07 -24.90 22.98
CA GLN A 173 -2.15 -24.07 23.77
C GLN A 173 -1.98 -22.67 23.20
N ALA A 174 -1.92 -22.52 21.87
CA ALA A 174 -1.83 -21.21 21.21
C ALA A 174 -3.01 -20.33 21.59
N VAL A 175 -4.22 -20.86 21.48
CA VAL A 175 -5.45 -20.12 21.79
C VAL A 175 -5.59 -19.85 23.29
N GLN A 176 -5.32 -20.84 24.14
CA GLN A 176 -5.47 -20.69 25.59
C GLN A 176 -4.46 -19.72 26.20
N ASN A 177 -3.24 -19.71 25.69
CA ASN A 177 -2.15 -18.88 26.19
C ASN A 177 -1.96 -17.57 25.41
N ASP A 178 -2.76 -17.31 24.37
CA ASP A 178 -2.56 -16.22 23.41
C ASP A 178 -1.11 -16.17 22.88
N SER A 179 -0.65 -17.32 22.37
CA SER A 179 0.76 -17.56 22.03
C SER A 179 0.92 -17.90 20.56
N TYR A 180 1.48 -16.95 19.79
CA TYR A 180 1.87 -17.21 18.41
C TYR A 180 2.96 -18.28 18.31
N TYR A 181 3.81 -18.44 19.33
CA TYR A 181 4.86 -19.46 19.33
C TYR A 181 4.25 -20.86 19.21
N HIS A 182 3.23 -21.17 20.01
CA HIS A 182 2.55 -22.46 19.94
C HIS A 182 1.79 -22.64 18.61
N TYR A 183 1.24 -21.56 18.05
CA TYR A 183 0.65 -21.62 16.71
C TYR A 183 1.71 -21.92 15.64
N ALA A 184 2.88 -21.29 15.70
CA ALA A 184 3.99 -21.57 14.80
C ALA A 184 4.50 -23.01 14.93
N GLN A 185 4.54 -23.57 16.15
CA GLN A 185 4.86 -24.99 16.37
C GLN A 185 3.85 -25.92 15.69
N TYR A 186 2.56 -25.60 15.78
CA TYR A 186 1.52 -26.32 15.04
C TYR A 186 1.80 -26.29 13.53
N VAL A 187 2.11 -25.13 12.95
CA VAL A 187 2.34 -25.03 11.50
C VAL A 187 3.58 -25.81 11.09
N VAL A 188 4.70 -25.66 11.81
CA VAL A 188 5.94 -26.42 11.51
C VAL A 188 5.69 -27.92 11.57
N LEU A 189 4.98 -28.39 12.59
CA LEU A 189 4.61 -29.80 12.70
C LEU A 189 3.75 -30.26 11.50
N SER A 190 2.78 -29.44 11.10
CA SER A 190 1.91 -29.73 9.95
C SER A 190 2.68 -29.82 8.62
N GLU A 191 3.74 -29.01 8.46
CA GLU A 191 4.61 -29.06 7.28
C GLU A 191 5.49 -30.31 7.29
N ASP A 192 6.10 -30.65 8.42
CA ASP A 192 6.90 -31.88 8.58
C ASP A 192 6.06 -33.13 8.30
N LEU A 193 4.80 -33.11 8.75
CA LEU A 193 3.83 -34.15 8.44
C LEU A 193 3.54 -34.30 6.97
N GLN A 194 3.28 -33.18 6.28
CA GLN A 194 3.05 -33.22 4.85
C GLN A 194 4.26 -33.79 4.10
N ARG A 195 5.50 -33.54 4.54
CA ARG A 195 6.70 -34.14 3.92
C ARG A 195 6.79 -35.65 4.13
N GLU A 196 6.30 -36.17 5.25
CA GLU A 196 6.32 -37.62 5.50
C GLU A 196 5.31 -38.37 4.61
N PHE A 197 4.16 -37.76 4.31
CA PHE A 197 3.06 -38.43 3.60
C PHE A 197 2.87 -37.98 2.14
N VAL A 198 3.49 -36.88 1.72
CA VAL A 198 3.40 -36.30 0.37
C VAL A 198 4.81 -36.13 -0.19
N SER A 199 4.99 -36.28 -1.50
CA SER A 199 6.27 -35.98 -2.17
C SER A 199 6.77 -34.58 -1.81
N GLU A 200 8.04 -34.44 -1.44
CA GLU A 200 8.68 -33.17 -1.01
C GLU A 200 8.33 -31.99 -1.93
N ASP A 201 8.25 -32.22 -3.24
CA ASP A 201 7.93 -31.20 -4.26
C ASP A 201 6.55 -30.53 -4.13
N ARG A 202 5.67 -31.02 -3.24
CA ARG A 202 4.30 -30.49 -3.05
C ARG A 202 4.11 -29.76 -1.72
N VAL A 203 5.11 -29.76 -0.84
CA VAL A 203 5.00 -29.12 0.47
C VAL A 203 5.52 -27.69 0.38
N VAL A 204 4.63 -26.72 0.61
CA VAL A 204 5.02 -25.31 0.68
C VAL A 204 5.53 -25.03 2.09
N ILE A 205 6.84 -24.90 2.23
CA ILE A 205 7.51 -24.59 3.49
C ILE A 205 7.47 -23.08 3.69
N GLN A 206 6.92 -22.63 4.82
CA GLN A 206 6.88 -21.22 5.21
C GLN A 206 7.97 -20.98 6.26
N PRO A 207 9.18 -20.54 5.84
CA PRO A 207 10.36 -20.44 6.70
C PRO A 207 10.17 -19.51 7.91
N GLU A 208 9.20 -18.60 7.86
CA GLU A 208 8.85 -17.68 8.94
C GLU A 208 8.35 -18.38 10.20
N PHE A 209 7.65 -19.52 10.11
CA PHE A 209 7.19 -20.24 11.31
C PHE A 209 8.35 -20.93 12.01
N SER A 210 9.27 -21.53 11.25
CA SER A 210 10.51 -22.07 11.82
C SER A 210 11.31 -20.98 12.53
N TYR A 211 11.42 -19.81 11.91
CA TYR A 211 12.07 -18.64 12.52
C TYR A 211 11.35 -18.19 13.81
N ALA A 212 10.02 -18.16 13.82
CA ALA A 212 9.23 -17.83 15.01
C ALA A 212 9.48 -18.82 16.16
N VAL A 213 9.56 -20.12 15.86
CA VAL A 213 9.85 -21.16 16.85
C VAL A 213 11.28 -21.04 17.38
N GLU A 214 12.27 -20.88 16.51
CA GLU A 214 13.69 -20.74 16.91
C GLU A 214 13.92 -19.52 17.81
N ASN A 215 13.23 -18.42 17.53
CA ASN A 215 13.38 -17.16 18.25
C ASN A 215 12.34 -16.94 19.36
N LYS A 216 11.47 -17.93 19.60
CA LYS A 216 10.37 -17.88 20.60
C LYS A 216 9.51 -16.63 20.46
N ILE A 217 9.03 -16.37 19.25
CA ILE A 217 8.16 -15.24 18.94
C ILE A 217 6.72 -15.57 19.31
N ASP A 218 6.14 -14.80 20.22
CA ASP A 218 4.78 -14.99 20.72
C ASP A 218 3.73 -14.05 20.11
N ASP A 219 4.14 -13.12 19.24
CA ASP A 219 3.25 -12.19 18.53
C ASP A 219 3.42 -12.29 17.01
N TYR A 220 2.32 -12.53 16.29
CA TYR A 220 2.32 -12.52 14.82
C TYR A 220 2.67 -11.16 14.22
N GLN A 221 2.53 -10.07 14.99
CA GLN A 221 2.93 -8.72 14.61
C GLN A 221 4.37 -8.36 15.03
N ASP A 222 5.15 -9.31 15.56
CA ASP A 222 6.54 -9.07 15.94
C ASP A 222 7.35 -8.59 14.72
N ILE A 223 8.00 -7.44 14.88
CA ILE A 223 8.75 -6.76 13.82
C ILE A 223 9.82 -7.66 13.21
N ARG A 224 10.45 -8.52 14.01
CA ARG A 224 11.49 -9.44 13.54
C ARG A 224 10.90 -10.49 12.61
N LEU A 225 9.73 -11.03 12.96
CA LEU A 225 9.01 -12.00 12.14
C LEU A 225 8.58 -11.38 10.82
N LEU A 226 7.96 -10.19 10.88
CA LEU A 226 7.47 -9.49 9.71
C LEU A 226 8.61 -9.06 8.76
N ASN A 227 9.73 -8.56 9.30
CA ASN A 227 10.91 -8.27 8.47
C ASN A 227 11.52 -9.55 7.88
N TYR A 228 11.46 -10.68 8.59
CA TYR A 228 11.96 -11.96 8.09
C TYR A 228 11.11 -12.47 6.92
N GLN A 229 9.79 -12.35 6.99
CA GLN A 229 8.90 -12.67 5.86
C GLN A 229 9.32 -11.88 4.61
N PHE A 230 9.44 -10.55 4.73
CA PHE A 230 9.89 -9.72 3.61
C PHE A 230 11.28 -10.10 3.10
N TYR A 231 12.22 -10.43 4.00
CA TYR A 231 13.55 -10.88 3.60
C TYR A 231 13.48 -12.16 2.75
N GLN A 232 12.64 -13.12 3.15
CA GLN A 232 12.45 -14.37 2.40
C GLN A 232 11.75 -14.12 1.07
N ASP A 233 10.74 -13.25 1.02
CA ASP A 233 10.08 -12.87 -0.23
C ASP A 233 11.08 -12.26 -1.23
N PHE A 234 11.92 -11.33 -0.78
CA PHE A 234 12.95 -10.74 -1.66
C PHE A 234 13.99 -11.75 -2.10
N LYS A 235 14.44 -12.61 -1.19
CA LYS A 235 15.39 -13.68 -1.49
C LYS A 235 14.81 -14.66 -2.52
N GLN A 236 13.58 -15.13 -2.31
CA GLN A 236 12.89 -16.04 -3.22
C GLN A 236 12.67 -15.41 -4.58
N ASN A 237 12.26 -14.13 -4.64
CA ASN A 237 12.08 -13.42 -5.89
C ASN A 237 13.41 -13.29 -6.66
N LEU A 238 14.51 -12.99 -5.97
CA LEU A 238 15.84 -12.91 -6.57
C LEU A 238 16.32 -14.25 -7.12
N GLU A 239 16.16 -15.33 -6.35
CA GLU A 239 16.59 -16.68 -6.73
C GLU A 239 15.73 -17.28 -7.85
N SER A 240 14.41 -17.07 -7.81
CA SER A 240 13.46 -17.66 -8.77
C SER A 240 13.46 -16.95 -10.12
N ASN A 241 13.97 -15.72 -10.18
CA ASN A 241 13.91 -14.88 -11.38
C ASN A 241 15.30 -14.43 -11.85
N PRO A 242 16.19 -15.36 -12.25
CA PRO A 242 17.47 -15.00 -12.86
C PRO A 242 17.24 -14.27 -14.20
N ILE A 243 18.22 -13.47 -14.62
CA ILE A 243 18.18 -12.78 -15.92
C ILE A 243 17.93 -13.82 -17.03
N PRO A 244 16.85 -13.69 -17.82
CA PRO A 244 16.45 -14.74 -18.74
C PRO A 244 17.43 -14.85 -19.91
N SER A 245 17.64 -16.08 -20.38
CA SER A 245 18.32 -16.31 -21.65
C SER A 245 17.49 -15.75 -22.82
N ARG A 246 18.13 -15.50 -23.97
CA ARG A 246 17.42 -15.08 -25.19
C ARG A 246 16.33 -16.07 -25.63
N GLU A 247 16.51 -17.35 -25.31
CA GLU A 247 15.53 -18.40 -25.60
C GLU A 247 14.30 -18.29 -24.70
N LYS A 248 14.49 -18.13 -23.38
CA LYS A 248 13.38 -17.92 -22.43
C LYS A 248 12.63 -16.61 -22.69
N TYR A 249 13.33 -15.55 -23.12
CA TYR A 249 12.66 -14.34 -23.58
C TYR A 249 11.75 -14.60 -24.80
N ARG A 250 12.22 -15.39 -25.78
CA ARG A 250 11.43 -15.73 -26.98
C ARG A 250 10.21 -16.59 -26.68
N SER A 251 10.22 -17.39 -25.60
CA SER A 251 9.04 -18.16 -25.19
C SER A 251 7.96 -17.29 -24.53
N GLY A 252 8.25 -16.02 -24.21
CA GLY A 252 7.31 -15.09 -23.60
C GLY A 252 7.07 -15.31 -22.10
N ASP A 253 7.71 -16.32 -21.50
CA ASP A 253 7.56 -16.71 -20.10
C ASP A 253 8.56 -15.94 -19.21
N THR A 254 8.32 -14.64 -19.05
CA THR A 254 9.19 -13.74 -18.27
C THR A 254 8.36 -12.76 -17.43
N LEU A 255 8.90 -12.35 -16.28
CA LEU A 255 8.33 -11.26 -15.47
C LEU A 255 8.26 -9.92 -16.23
N ALA A 256 9.15 -9.71 -17.20
CA ALA A 256 9.24 -8.52 -18.01
C ALA A 256 8.28 -8.55 -19.22
N TYR A 257 7.07 -9.08 -19.05
CA TYR A 257 6.08 -9.27 -20.13
C TYR A 257 5.68 -7.97 -20.85
N ARG A 258 6.01 -6.81 -20.28
CA ARG A 258 5.79 -5.48 -20.85
C ARG A 258 6.95 -4.98 -21.72
N MET A 259 8.08 -5.68 -21.80
CA MET A 259 9.28 -5.22 -22.51
C MET A 259 9.32 -5.73 -23.96
N ASP A 260 9.52 -4.82 -24.92
CA ASP A 260 9.48 -5.14 -26.35
C ASP A 260 10.79 -5.73 -26.87
N THR A 261 11.92 -5.49 -26.19
CA THR A 261 13.25 -5.95 -26.59
C THR A 261 13.92 -6.82 -25.52
N TYR A 262 14.86 -7.64 -25.94
CA TYR A 262 15.67 -8.44 -25.01
C TYR A 262 16.52 -7.54 -24.11
N GLU A 263 17.05 -6.45 -24.65
CA GLU A 263 17.87 -5.50 -23.91
C GLU A 263 17.05 -4.79 -22.80
N GLN A 264 15.82 -4.36 -23.10
CA GLN A 264 14.90 -3.82 -22.07
C GLN A 264 14.53 -4.89 -21.03
N THR A 265 14.34 -6.14 -21.47
CA THR A 265 14.10 -7.26 -20.55
C THR A 265 15.25 -7.41 -19.57
N VAL A 266 16.50 -7.43 -20.06
CA VAL A 266 17.69 -7.52 -19.19
C VAL A 266 17.73 -6.34 -18.20
N GLN A 267 17.53 -5.11 -18.67
CA GLN A 267 17.51 -3.92 -17.82
C GLN A 267 16.42 -3.97 -16.74
N TYR A 268 15.24 -4.48 -17.06
CA TYR A 268 14.16 -4.67 -16.09
C TYR A 268 14.58 -5.66 -14.98
N TYR A 269 15.15 -6.82 -15.36
CA TYR A 269 15.62 -7.79 -14.37
C TYR A 269 16.78 -7.24 -13.52
N GLU A 270 17.72 -6.51 -14.11
CA GLU A 270 18.79 -5.83 -13.36
C GLU A 270 18.23 -4.84 -12.33
N PHE A 271 17.24 -4.03 -12.74
CA PHE A 271 16.55 -3.12 -11.82
C PHE A 271 15.86 -3.87 -10.67
N MET A 272 15.10 -4.93 -10.98
CA MET A 272 14.41 -5.72 -9.97
C MET A 272 15.37 -6.43 -9.02
N HIS A 273 16.51 -6.93 -9.54
CA HIS A 273 17.56 -7.55 -8.74
C HIS A 273 18.16 -6.55 -7.74
N GLU A 274 18.45 -5.32 -8.16
CA GLU A 274 18.94 -4.28 -7.25
C GLU A 274 17.87 -3.90 -6.21
N TYR A 275 16.61 -3.78 -6.61
CA TYR A 275 15.50 -3.52 -5.70
C TYR A 275 15.36 -4.62 -4.63
N TRP A 276 15.42 -5.90 -5.01
CA TRP A 276 15.34 -7.01 -4.07
C TRP A 276 16.55 -7.07 -3.14
N LYS A 277 17.77 -6.80 -3.65
CA LYS A 277 18.98 -6.70 -2.80
C LYS A 277 18.88 -5.56 -1.78
N GLU A 278 18.37 -4.40 -2.20
CA GLU A 278 18.09 -3.27 -1.31
C GLU A 278 17.07 -3.67 -0.23
N GLY A 279 15.95 -4.30 -0.63
CA GLY A 279 14.94 -4.81 0.30
C GLY A 279 15.50 -5.82 1.30
N MET A 280 16.34 -6.76 0.85
CA MET A 280 17.04 -7.71 1.73
C MET A 280 17.98 -7.01 2.71
N ALA A 281 18.71 -5.98 2.28
CA ALA A 281 19.61 -5.24 3.17
C ALA A 281 18.84 -4.47 4.24
N LEU A 282 17.74 -3.81 3.86
CA LEU A 282 16.88 -3.06 4.77
C LEU A 282 16.20 -3.97 5.80
N THR A 283 15.57 -5.06 5.34
CA THR A 283 14.92 -6.05 6.22
C THR A 283 15.90 -6.70 7.17
N LYS A 284 17.07 -7.13 6.68
CA LYS A 284 18.11 -7.73 7.53
C LYS A 284 18.55 -6.77 8.63
N TYR A 285 18.82 -5.50 8.28
CA TYR A 285 19.15 -4.48 9.27
C TYR A 285 18.00 -4.27 10.27
N GLY A 286 16.76 -4.27 9.79
CA GLY A 286 15.55 -4.18 10.61
C GLY A 286 15.39 -5.35 11.58
N ILE A 287 15.75 -6.57 11.20
CA ILE A 287 15.77 -7.73 12.11
C ILE A 287 16.84 -7.56 13.19
N GLU A 288 18.08 -7.21 12.79
CA GLU A 288 19.22 -7.06 13.71
C GLU A 288 19.01 -5.96 14.75
N HIS A 289 18.32 -4.87 14.37
CA HIS A 289 18.07 -3.71 15.24
C HIS A 289 16.63 -3.62 15.77
N GLN A 290 15.79 -4.61 15.45
CA GLN A 290 14.37 -4.65 15.84
C GLN A 290 13.57 -3.39 15.42
N LEU A 291 13.82 -2.92 14.19
CA LEU A 291 13.20 -1.73 13.62
C LEU A 291 12.15 -2.09 12.58
N LYS A 292 11.02 -1.37 12.58
CA LYS A 292 10.03 -1.48 11.51
C LYS A 292 10.65 -1.02 10.21
N THR A 293 10.55 -1.84 9.17
CA THR A 293 11.04 -1.46 7.84
C THR A 293 9.86 -1.00 6.99
N ASP A 294 9.86 0.27 6.56
CA ASP A 294 8.95 0.80 5.54
C ASP A 294 9.63 0.60 4.17
N ILE A 295 9.42 -0.57 3.56
CA ILE A 295 9.93 -0.85 2.21
C ILE A 295 8.83 -0.48 1.22
N PRO A 296 9.08 0.43 0.26
CA PRO A 296 8.13 0.67 -0.81
C PRO A 296 7.99 -0.61 -1.62
N ILE A 297 6.81 -1.23 -1.60
CA ILE A 297 6.50 -2.44 -2.36
C ILE A 297 6.35 -2.04 -3.83
N VAL A 298 7.10 -2.71 -4.72
CA VAL A 298 6.91 -2.58 -6.17
C VAL A 298 5.59 -3.27 -6.56
N GLY A 299 4.73 -2.51 -7.24
CA GLY A 299 3.42 -2.95 -7.72
C GLY A 299 2.24 -2.53 -6.85
N ASP A 300 1.02 -2.64 -7.39
CA ASP A 300 -0.25 -2.30 -6.71
C ASP A 300 -0.72 -3.39 -5.71
N ASN A 301 0.15 -4.33 -5.36
CA ASN A 301 -0.23 -5.42 -4.47
C ASN A 301 -0.46 -4.88 -3.05
N LEU A 302 -1.73 -4.81 -2.66
CA LEU A 302 -2.21 -4.52 -1.31
C LEU A 302 -1.67 -5.48 -0.23
N TYR A 303 -0.99 -6.56 -0.62
CA TYR A 303 -0.42 -7.59 0.24
C TYR A 303 0.94 -7.19 0.83
N ALA A 304 1.00 -6.01 1.45
CA ALA A 304 2.01 -5.79 2.49
C ALA A 304 1.53 -6.56 3.74
N PRO A 305 2.31 -7.49 4.32
CA PRO A 305 1.94 -8.16 5.57
C PRO A 305 1.67 -7.15 6.72
N TYR A 306 2.19 -5.92 6.64
CA TYR A 306 1.73 -4.79 7.45
C TYR A 306 1.77 -3.48 6.65
N GLN A 307 0.69 -2.68 6.70
CA GLN A 307 0.72 -1.29 6.23
C GLN A 307 0.98 -0.36 7.41
N THR A 308 2.04 0.41 7.31
CA THR A 308 2.49 1.31 8.37
C THR A 308 1.74 2.64 8.32
N SER A 309 1.61 3.32 9.45
CA SER A 309 1.15 4.71 9.47
C SER A 309 2.02 5.61 8.58
N GLN A 310 3.31 5.28 8.43
CA GLN A 310 4.24 5.95 7.50
C GLN A 310 3.79 5.80 6.04
N THR A 311 3.40 4.60 5.61
CA THR A 311 2.90 4.35 4.25
C THR A 311 1.70 5.23 3.93
N TYR A 312 0.74 5.35 4.86
CA TYR A 312 -0.44 6.21 4.66
C TYR A 312 -0.13 7.70 4.74
N MET A 313 0.80 8.10 5.61
CA MET A 313 1.25 9.49 5.67
C MET A 313 1.95 9.90 4.36
N ASN A 314 2.70 8.99 3.72
CA ASN A 314 3.31 9.22 2.41
C ASN A 314 2.26 9.52 1.31
N TYR A 315 0.99 9.12 1.45
CA TYR A 315 -0.06 9.57 0.52
C TYR A 315 -0.28 11.09 0.55
N GLY A 316 0.08 11.76 1.65
CA GLY A 316 0.10 13.23 1.71
C GLY A 316 1.09 13.86 0.72
N LEU A 317 2.08 13.13 0.21
CA LEU A 317 2.99 13.62 -0.84
C LEU A 317 2.27 13.72 -2.21
N SER A 318 1.21 12.96 -2.42
CA SER A 318 0.39 13.00 -3.64
C SER A 318 -0.57 14.20 -3.69
N LEU A 319 -0.65 14.99 -2.61
CA LEU A 319 -1.47 16.19 -2.55
C LEU A 319 -1.07 17.28 -3.56
N GLY A 320 0.09 17.19 -4.21
CA GLY A 320 0.56 18.19 -5.18
C GLY A 320 -0.50 18.57 -6.23
N VAL A 321 -1.22 17.58 -6.77
CA VAL A 321 -2.33 17.79 -7.72
C VAL A 321 -3.49 18.54 -7.06
N VAL A 322 -3.94 18.09 -5.89
CA VAL A 322 -5.04 18.70 -5.12
C VAL A 322 -4.69 20.14 -4.74
N ILE A 323 -3.47 20.38 -4.30
CA ILE A 323 -2.95 21.71 -3.94
C ILE A 323 -2.97 22.63 -5.16
N LEU A 324 -2.54 22.17 -6.34
CA LEU A 324 -2.66 22.95 -7.57
C LEU A 324 -4.09 23.32 -7.90
N PHE A 325 -5.02 22.38 -7.79
CA PHE A 325 -6.44 22.67 -7.98
C PHE A 325 -6.94 23.73 -7.00
N LEU A 326 -6.60 23.61 -5.72
CA LEU A 326 -6.96 24.60 -4.71
C LEU A 326 -6.36 25.97 -5.03
N LEU A 327 -5.12 26.05 -5.49
CA LEU A 327 -4.49 27.30 -5.92
C LEU A 327 -5.23 27.90 -7.12
N ILE A 328 -5.58 27.11 -8.14
CA ILE A 328 -6.34 27.58 -9.30
C ILE A 328 -7.73 28.09 -8.88
N LEU A 329 -8.46 27.34 -8.07
CA LEU A 329 -9.81 27.72 -7.63
C LEU A 329 -9.80 28.98 -6.77
N THR A 330 -8.85 29.10 -5.85
CA THR A 330 -8.80 30.23 -4.90
C THR A 330 -8.13 31.48 -5.49
N ASN A 331 -7.22 31.31 -6.46
CA ASN A 331 -6.34 32.39 -6.94
C ASN A 331 -6.27 32.56 -8.47
N SER A 332 -7.14 31.91 -9.25
CA SER A 332 -7.28 32.15 -10.70
C SER A 332 -7.48 33.62 -11.07
N SER A 333 -8.08 34.41 -10.17
CA SER A 333 -8.35 35.83 -10.37
C SER A 333 -7.17 36.77 -10.11
N ILE A 334 -6.02 36.30 -9.57
CA ILE A 334 -4.90 37.18 -9.17
C ILE A 334 -4.32 38.00 -10.33
N VAL A 335 -4.36 37.46 -11.56
CA VAL A 335 -3.82 38.14 -12.74
C VAL A 335 -4.92 38.81 -13.52
N SER A 336 -6.00 38.08 -13.82
CA SER A 336 -7.04 38.58 -14.71
C SER A 336 -7.91 39.69 -14.10
N LYS A 337 -8.11 39.74 -12.77
CA LYS A 337 -8.78 40.90 -12.15
C LYS A 337 -8.03 42.20 -12.39
N GLU A 338 -6.71 42.17 -12.53
CA GLU A 338 -5.98 43.41 -12.78
C GLU A 338 -6.17 43.91 -14.22
N TYR A 339 -6.42 42.99 -15.16
CA TYR A 339 -6.80 43.32 -16.53
C TYR A 339 -8.26 43.79 -16.61
N GLU A 340 -9.18 43.14 -15.91
CA GLU A 340 -10.60 43.50 -15.85
C GLU A 340 -10.85 44.83 -15.11
N GLU A 341 -10.24 45.03 -13.94
CA GLU A 341 -10.33 46.25 -13.13
C GLU A 341 -9.48 47.40 -13.70
N GLY A 342 -8.68 47.13 -14.75
CA GLY A 342 -7.78 48.11 -15.35
C GLY A 342 -6.64 48.57 -14.43
N THR A 343 -6.46 47.94 -13.26
CA THR A 343 -5.41 48.25 -12.29
C THR A 343 -4.02 47.87 -12.79
N VAL A 344 -3.92 47.05 -13.87
CA VAL A 344 -2.69 46.92 -14.67
C VAL A 344 -2.14 48.30 -15.06
N LYS A 345 -2.99 49.29 -15.35
CA LYS A 345 -2.57 50.67 -15.68
C LYS A 345 -1.87 51.38 -14.51
N LEU A 346 -2.21 51.05 -13.26
CA LEU A 346 -1.54 51.59 -12.06
C LEU A 346 -0.16 50.95 -11.81
N LEU A 347 0.11 49.78 -12.42
CA LEU A 347 1.46 49.22 -12.45
C LEU A 347 2.42 50.06 -13.33
N TYR A 348 1.90 50.85 -14.28
CA TYR A 348 2.71 51.73 -15.14
C TYR A 348 3.17 53.02 -14.43
N THR A 349 2.53 53.41 -13.32
CA THR A 349 2.85 54.65 -12.58
C THR A 349 3.67 54.41 -11.31
N LYS A 350 3.89 53.16 -10.89
CA LYS A 350 4.74 52.82 -9.73
C LYS A 350 6.22 52.70 -10.09
N LYS A 351 7.09 53.04 -9.14
CA LYS A 351 8.57 52.96 -9.26
C LYS A 351 9.17 51.54 -9.29
N ALA A 352 8.37 50.49 -9.09
CA ALA A 352 8.87 49.11 -9.04
C ALA A 352 8.87 48.47 -10.44
N PRO A 353 9.93 47.74 -10.84
CA PRO A 353 9.97 47.09 -12.14
C PRO A 353 8.95 45.94 -12.22
N ARG A 354 8.34 45.73 -13.39
CA ARG A 354 7.24 44.75 -13.61
C ARG A 354 7.60 43.32 -13.18
N TRP A 355 8.87 42.94 -13.35
CA TRP A 355 9.37 41.62 -12.96
C TRP A 355 9.37 41.41 -11.44
N GLU A 356 9.58 42.46 -10.61
CA GLU A 356 9.52 42.35 -9.15
C GLU A 356 8.08 42.07 -8.68
N ILE A 357 7.08 42.57 -9.41
CA ILE A 357 5.65 42.37 -9.09
C ILE A 357 5.21 40.96 -9.48
N LEU A 358 5.61 40.49 -10.67
CA LEU A 358 5.38 39.10 -11.09
C LEU A 358 6.01 38.12 -10.11
N LEU A 359 7.28 38.34 -9.77
CA LEU A 359 8.00 37.48 -8.84
C LEU A 359 7.33 37.50 -7.45
N ALA A 360 6.82 38.64 -6.99
CA ALA A 360 6.11 38.72 -5.71
C ALA A 360 4.83 37.88 -5.69
N LYS A 361 4.08 37.84 -6.79
CA LYS A 361 2.87 37.01 -6.94
C LYS A 361 3.19 35.52 -6.98
N ILE A 362 4.24 35.12 -7.71
CA ILE A 362 4.70 33.73 -7.74
C ILE A 362 5.19 33.31 -6.34
N CYS A 363 5.95 34.15 -5.65
CA CYS A 363 6.34 33.91 -4.26
C CYS A 363 5.13 33.77 -3.33
N TYR A 364 4.10 34.61 -3.48
CA TYR A 364 2.84 34.46 -2.73
C TYR A 364 2.20 33.08 -2.97
N LEU A 365 2.10 32.64 -4.23
CA LEU A 365 1.54 31.33 -4.58
C LEU A 365 2.37 30.16 -4.05
N ILE A 366 3.71 30.27 -4.08
CA ILE A 366 4.61 29.25 -3.52
C ILE A 366 4.46 29.16 -2.00
N ILE A 367 4.39 30.31 -1.30
CA ILE A 367 4.16 30.31 0.15
C ILE A 367 2.80 29.69 0.48
N LEU A 368 1.76 30.04 -0.29
CA LEU A 368 0.41 29.48 -0.12
C LEU A 368 0.36 27.97 -0.42
N MET A 369 1.10 27.51 -1.45
CA MET A 369 1.29 26.10 -1.78
C MET A 369 1.85 25.33 -0.58
N TYR A 370 2.95 25.79 0.00
CA TYR A 370 3.55 25.14 1.18
C TYR A 370 2.61 25.20 2.39
N LEU A 371 1.88 26.30 2.60
CA LEU A 371 0.90 26.39 3.67
C LEU A 371 -0.20 25.33 3.52
N PHE A 372 -0.78 25.19 2.33
CA PHE A 372 -1.78 24.16 2.05
C PHE A 372 -1.20 22.75 2.19
N TRP A 373 0.04 22.53 1.75
CA TRP A 373 0.69 21.24 1.92
C TRP A 373 0.88 20.89 3.37
N ILE A 374 1.42 21.81 4.19
CA ILE A 374 1.60 21.59 5.63
C ILE A 374 0.27 21.28 6.31
N VAL A 375 -0.80 22.03 6.00
CA VAL A 375 -2.14 21.74 6.54
C VAL A 375 -2.63 20.35 6.11
N GLY A 376 -2.45 20.00 4.84
CA GLY A 376 -2.78 18.66 4.34
C GLY A 376 -1.98 17.57 5.05
N SER A 377 -0.67 17.73 5.18
CA SER A 377 0.22 16.83 5.92
C SER A 377 -0.18 16.67 7.38
N ILE A 378 -0.68 17.73 8.04
CA ILE A 378 -1.22 17.64 9.41
C ILE A 378 -2.48 16.75 9.42
N PHE A 379 -3.40 16.89 8.47
CA PHE A 379 -4.56 16.00 8.39
C PHE A 379 -4.15 14.55 8.13
N TYR A 380 -3.20 14.31 7.22
CA TYR A 380 -2.67 12.96 6.99
C TYR A 380 -2.01 12.39 8.25
N PHE A 381 -1.19 13.18 8.96
CA PHE A 381 -0.57 12.76 10.22
C PHE A 381 -1.63 12.38 11.27
N LEU A 382 -2.66 13.22 11.43
CA LEU A 382 -3.75 12.97 12.38
C LEU A 382 -4.55 11.72 12.02
N PHE A 383 -5.03 11.60 10.79
CA PHE A 383 -5.85 10.47 10.39
C PHE A 383 -5.04 9.17 10.31
N SER A 384 -3.82 9.18 9.79
CA SER A 384 -2.94 8.00 9.78
C SER A 384 -2.65 7.55 11.20
N GLY A 385 -2.37 8.48 12.12
CA GLY A 385 -2.17 8.15 13.53
C GLY A 385 -3.43 7.67 14.25
N LEU A 386 -4.61 8.21 13.91
CA LEU A 386 -5.89 7.79 14.50
C LEU A 386 -6.32 6.39 14.05
N PHE A 387 -6.13 6.05 12.77
CA PHE A 387 -6.56 4.76 12.21
C PHE A 387 -5.50 3.65 12.32
N TYR A 388 -4.20 3.99 12.27
CA TYR A 388 -3.11 3.00 12.23
C TYR A 388 -2.07 3.16 13.36
N GLY A 389 -2.21 4.19 14.21
CA GLY A 389 -1.36 4.42 15.38
C GLY A 389 -0.24 5.44 15.16
N PHE A 390 0.06 6.25 16.18
CA PHE A 390 1.08 7.31 16.10
C PHE A 390 2.53 6.83 16.31
N GLY A 391 2.73 5.66 16.93
CA GLY A 391 4.08 5.19 17.28
C GLY A 391 5.00 5.07 16.06
N ASP A 392 4.44 4.65 14.93
CA ASP A 392 5.19 4.48 13.69
C ASP A 392 5.46 5.80 12.95
N LEU A 393 4.69 6.86 13.20
CA LEU A 393 4.94 8.17 12.58
C LEU A 393 6.13 8.90 13.22
N ILE A 394 6.48 8.51 14.44
CA ILE A 394 7.57 9.10 15.23
C ILE A 394 8.82 8.22 15.19
N SER A 395 8.72 7.00 14.65
CA SER A 395 9.83 6.07 14.50
C SER A 395 10.79 6.50 13.38
N SER A 396 11.91 5.80 13.31
CA SER A 396 12.88 5.96 12.24
C SER A 396 12.45 5.25 10.96
N LYS A 397 12.90 5.77 9.82
CA LYS A 397 12.84 5.12 8.51
C LYS A 397 14.25 4.72 8.09
N LEU A 398 14.38 3.50 7.58
CA LEU A 398 15.62 2.97 7.02
C LEU A 398 15.74 3.38 5.55
N LEU A 399 16.90 3.90 5.16
CA LEU A 399 17.25 4.24 3.78
C LEU A 399 18.48 3.46 3.34
N TYR A 400 18.48 2.95 2.12
CA TYR A 400 19.66 2.36 1.51
C TYR A 400 20.38 3.41 0.67
N VAL A 401 21.60 3.77 1.06
CA VAL A 401 22.40 4.79 0.38
C VAL A 401 23.80 4.24 0.13
N ASN A 402 24.17 4.09 -1.14
CA ASN A 402 25.50 3.66 -1.57
C ASN A 402 25.98 2.35 -0.91
N GLY A 403 25.10 1.36 -0.78
CA GLY A 403 25.46 0.06 -0.18
C GLY A 403 25.37 -0.01 1.34
N VAL A 404 24.97 1.08 2.01
CA VAL A 404 24.85 1.14 3.47
C VAL A 404 23.42 1.52 3.86
N VAL A 405 22.90 0.85 4.88
CA VAL A 405 21.62 1.20 5.51
C VAL A 405 21.84 2.33 6.50
N VAL A 406 21.09 3.42 6.34
CA VAL A 406 21.13 4.60 7.21
C VAL A 406 19.76 4.78 7.85
N GLU A 407 19.76 5.02 9.15
CA GLU A 407 18.56 5.31 9.93
C GLU A 407 18.34 6.83 10.03
N LEU A 408 17.13 7.29 9.71
CA LEU A 408 16.73 8.69 9.84
C LEU A 408 15.31 8.80 10.42
N PRO A 409 14.99 9.82 11.23
CA PRO A 409 13.61 10.06 11.66
C PRO A 409 12.67 10.16 10.45
N TYR A 410 11.55 9.42 10.49
CA TYR A 410 10.60 9.36 9.37
C TYR A 410 10.16 10.75 8.89
N LEU A 411 9.85 11.66 9.82
CA LEU A 411 9.42 13.02 9.49
C LEU A 411 10.47 13.79 8.68
N ILE A 412 11.76 13.58 8.92
CA ILE A 412 12.83 14.23 8.13
C ILE A 412 12.82 13.68 6.69
N CYS A 413 12.68 12.37 6.54
CA CYS A 413 12.52 11.73 5.23
C CYS A 413 11.28 12.25 4.50
N TYR A 414 10.14 12.36 5.20
CA TYR A 414 8.91 12.91 4.66
C TYR A 414 9.07 14.37 4.19
N PHE A 415 9.68 15.24 5.01
CA PHE A 415 9.93 16.63 4.61
C PHE A 415 10.88 16.74 3.43
N ARG A 416 11.92 15.90 3.35
CA ARG A 416 12.80 15.81 2.19
C ARG A 416 12.01 15.43 0.93
N GLU A 417 11.17 14.40 1.01
CA GLU A 417 10.35 13.96 -0.12
C GLU A 417 9.28 14.98 -0.52
N LEU A 418 8.74 15.73 0.44
CA LEU A 418 7.84 16.86 0.19
C LEU A 418 8.55 17.96 -0.62
N LEU A 419 9.77 18.33 -0.23
CA LEU A 419 10.56 19.33 -0.98
C LEU A 419 10.87 18.86 -2.40
N ILE A 420 11.28 17.60 -2.56
CA ILE A 420 11.51 16.97 -3.86
C ILE A 420 10.23 17.01 -4.71
N SER A 421 9.10 16.64 -4.11
CA SER A 421 7.79 16.59 -4.78
C SER A 421 7.22 17.96 -5.13
N SER A 422 7.72 19.02 -4.48
CA SER A 422 7.27 20.39 -4.74
C SER A 422 7.79 20.97 -6.05
N LEU A 423 8.89 20.46 -6.59
CA LEU A 423 9.55 21.04 -7.75
C LEU A 423 8.66 21.03 -9.02
N PRO A 424 7.99 19.92 -9.40
CA PRO A 424 6.99 19.93 -10.46
C PRO A 424 5.83 20.89 -10.16
N VAL A 425 5.34 20.92 -8.93
CA VAL A 425 4.24 21.80 -8.51
C VAL A 425 4.60 23.28 -8.71
N ILE A 426 5.83 23.66 -8.36
CA ILE A 426 6.37 25.01 -8.59
C ILE A 426 6.46 25.32 -10.09
N PHE A 427 6.91 24.36 -10.91
CA PHE A 427 6.86 24.52 -12.37
C PHE A 427 5.44 24.80 -12.84
N PHE A 428 4.46 24.01 -12.39
CA PHE A 428 3.07 24.23 -12.74
C PHE A 428 2.59 25.61 -12.29
N ILE A 429 2.88 26.05 -11.06
CA ILE A 429 2.53 27.42 -10.59
C ILE A 429 3.11 28.49 -11.52
N CYS A 430 4.38 28.38 -11.90
CA CYS A 430 5.01 29.28 -12.86
C CYS A 430 4.33 29.22 -14.23
N PHE A 431 3.97 28.02 -14.70
CA PHE A 431 3.26 27.80 -15.96
C PHE A 431 1.84 28.39 -15.93
N LEU A 432 1.08 28.20 -14.84
CA LEU A 432 -0.22 28.82 -14.61
C LEU A 432 -0.11 30.34 -14.80
N TYR A 433 0.87 30.92 -14.12
CA TYR A 433 1.06 32.36 -14.09
C TYR A 433 1.59 32.90 -15.42
N GLY A 434 2.50 32.19 -16.08
CA GLY A 434 2.99 32.54 -17.42
C GLY A 434 1.87 32.53 -18.46
N MET A 435 1.04 31.47 -18.48
CA MET A 435 -0.11 31.37 -19.38
C MET A 435 -1.14 32.48 -19.16
N SER A 436 -1.34 32.92 -17.91
CA SER A 436 -2.24 34.05 -17.62
C SER A 436 -1.76 35.40 -18.18
N SER A 437 -0.48 35.53 -18.53
CA SER A 437 0.03 36.72 -19.22
C SER A 437 -0.33 36.71 -20.72
N PHE A 438 -0.56 35.53 -21.30
CA PHE A 438 -0.96 35.36 -22.70
C PHE A 438 -2.48 35.36 -22.88
N LEU A 439 -3.19 34.74 -21.94
CA LEU A 439 -4.63 34.56 -22.00
C LEU A 439 -5.33 35.69 -21.24
N SER A 440 -6.10 36.51 -21.96
CA SER A 440 -6.86 37.62 -21.36
C SER A 440 -8.10 37.16 -20.59
N ASN A 441 -8.53 35.91 -20.75
CA ASN A 441 -9.75 35.37 -20.14
C ASN A 441 -9.42 34.44 -18.95
N VAL A 442 -10.00 34.77 -17.79
CA VAL A 442 -9.82 34.03 -16.52
C VAL A 442 -10.31 32.59 -16.64
N ALA A 443 -11.48 32.40 -17.25
CA ALA A 443 -12.14 31.10 -17.34
C ALA A 443 -11.37 30.16 -18.27
N LEU A 444 -10.84 30.67 -19.38
CA LEU A 444 -10.01 29.89 -20.31
C LEU A 444 -8.67 29.50 -19.70
N THR A 445 -8.07 30.40 -18.92
CA THR A 445 -6.83 30.10 -18.21
C THR A 445 -7.08 29.01 -17.17
N ALA A 446 -8.11 29.16 -16.33
CA ALA A 446 -8.42 28.16 -15.31
C ALA A 446 -8.77 26.78 -15.89
N SER A 447 -9.53 26.72 -17.00
CA SER A 447 -9.94 25.45 -17.62
C SER A 447 -8.80 24.72 -18.35
N LEU A 448 -7.95 25.44 -19.07
CA LEU A 448 -6.79 24.84 -19.72
C LEU A 448 -5.87 24.21 -18.67
N LEU A 449 -5.68 24.91 -17.55
CA LEU A 449 -4.76 24.51 -16.50
C LEU A 449 -5.29 23.31 -15.71
N SER A 450 -6.60 23.23 -15.47
CA SER A 450 -7.19 22.02 -14.89
C SER A 450 -6.98 20.80 -15.80
N ILE A 451 -7.23 20.93 -17.11
CA ILE A 451 -7.04 19.85 -18.08
C ILE A 451 -5.58 19.37 -18.11
N VAL A 452 -4.61 20.29 -18.19
CA VAL A 452 -3.18 19.93 -18.22
C VAL A 452 -2.77 19.27 -16.89
N SER A 453 -3.27 19.75 -15.75
CA SER A 453 -2.96 19.13 -14.45
C SER A 453 -3.56 17.72 -14.30
N LEU A 454 -4.76 17.46 -14.85
CA LEU A 454 -5.34 16.12 -14.89
C LEU A 454 -4.54 15.20 -15.80
N PHE A 455 -4.22 15.65 -17.01
CA PHE A 455 -3.39 14.89 -17.95
C PHE A 455 -2.07 14.48 -17.31
N SER A 456 -1.43 15.43 -16.64
CA SER A 456 -0.18 15.25 -15.91
C SER A 456 -0.31 14.24 -14.74
N ALA A 457 -1.41 14.29 -14.00
CA ALA A 457 -1.64 13.41 -12.85
C ALA A 457 -1.79 11.92 -13.22
N PHE A 458 -2.23 11.64 -14.44
CA PHE A 458 -2.45 10.29 -15.00
C PHE A 458 -1.43 9.90 -16.07
N PHE A 459 -0.35 10.68 -16.23
CA PHE A 459 0.55 10.51 -17.37
C PHE A 459 1.22 9.14 -17.43
N PHE A 460 1.76 8.65 -16.30
CA PHE A 460 2.42 7.33 -16.27
C PHE A 460 1.46 6.19 -16.68
N SER A 461 0.24 6.19 -16.15
CA SER A 461 -0.77 5.20 -16.54
C SER A 461 -1.23 5.35 -17.99
N LEU A 462 -1.26 6.58 -18.52
CA LEU A 462 -1.55 6.81 -19.94
C LEU A 462 -0.47 6.20 -20.84
N VAL A 463 0.80 6.33 -20.48
CA VAL A 463 1.92 5.73 -21.24
C VAL A 463 1.83 4.21 -21.21
N SER A 464 1.54 3.63 -20.05
CA SER A 464 1.31 2.18 -19.92
C SER A 464 0.09 1.69 -20.72
N PHE A 465 -0.94 2.53 -20.86
CA PHE A 465 -2.13 2.20 -21.65
C PHE A 465 -1.88 2.32 -23.17
N LEU A 466 -1.14 3.35 -23.59
CA LEU A 466 -0.84 3.67 -24.99
C LEU A 466 0.57 3.19 -25.41
N ARG A 467 0.85 1.89 -25.26
CA ARG A 467 2.19 1.30 -25.48
C ARG A 467 2.76 1.51 -26.88
N ASP A 468 1.90 1.54 -27.91
CA ASP A 468 2.32 1.73 -29.31
C ASP A 468 2.75 3.17 -29.62
N VAL A 469 2.60 4.10 -28.68
CA VAL A 469 2.95 5.51 -28.85
C VAL A 469 4.25 5.82 -28.13
N ASP A 470 5.24 6.32 -28.87
CA ASP A 470 6.50 6.77 -28.31
C ASP A 470 6.32 8.13 -27.59
N PHE A 471 6.45 8.12 -26.26
CA PHE A 471 6.39 9.30 -25.41
C PHE A 471 7.77 9.81 -24.96
N GLY A 472 8.87 9.31 -25.55
CA GLY A 472 10.23 9.51 -25.07
C GLY A 472 10.59 10.98 -24.85
N LEU A 473 10.21 11.87 -25.77
CA LEU A 473 10.45 13.31 -25.62
C LEU A 473 9.68 13.94 -24.46
N PHE A 474 8.49 13.43 -24.16
CA PHE A 474 7.62 13.99 -23.13
C PHE A 474 8.15 13.71 -21.71
N PHE A 475 8.86 12.60 -21.51
CA PHE A 475 9.56 12.28 -20.26
C PHE A 475 10.66 13.28 -19.89
N TRP A 476 11.17 14.02 -20.87
CA TRP A 476 12.15 15.10 -20.65
C TRP A 476 11.50 16.47 -20.50
N THR A 477 10.18 16.50 -20.25
CA THR A 477 9.44 17.71 -19.87
C THR A 477 9.03 17.63 -18.40
N PRO A 478 8.60 18.74 -17.76
CA PRO A 478 8.10 18.72 -16.38
C PRO A 478 6.72 18.06 -16.21
N PHE A 479 5.96 17.89 -17.30
CA PHE A 479 4.55 17.49 -17.25
C PHE A 479 4.28 16.04 -16.79
N PRO A 480 5.12 15.01 -17.00
CA PRO A 480 4.90 13.69 -16.44
C PRO A 480 4.83 13.65 -14.91
N TYR A 481 5.51 14.60 -14.27
CA TYR A 481 6.03 14.42 -12.91
C TYR A 481 5.18 15.10 -11.83
N LEU A 482 3.97 15.56 -12.15
CA LEU A 482 3.13 16.23 -11.15
C LEU A 482 2.66 15.29 -10.04
N ASN A 483 2.34 14.05 -10.40
CA ASN A 483 2.02 13.01 -9.44
C ASN A 483 3.27 12.21 -9.08
N MET A 484 4.07 12.77 -8.16
CA MET A 484 5.34 12.18 -7.73
C MET A 484 5.21 10.85 -7.01
N ARG A 485 4.00 10.42 -6.63
CA ARG A 485 3.77 9.11 -6.04
C ARG A 485 4.28 7.98 -6.94
N TYR A 486 4.02 8.06 -8.25
CA TYR A 486 4.48 7.05 -9.22
C TYR A 486 6.01 6.89 -9.19
N VAL A 487 6.73 8.00 -9.08
CA VAL A 487 8.20 8.06 -9.06
C VAL A 487 8.78 7.64 -7.71
N LEU A 488 8.18 8.07 -6.60
CA LEU A 488 8.71 7.83 -5.25
C LEU A 488 8.44 6.42 -4.74
N GLN A 489 7.34 5.80 -5.16
CA GLN A 489 6.93 4.45 -4.71
C GLN A 489 7.31 3.34 -5.71
N TYR A 490 8.07 3.64 -6.76
CA TYR A 490 8.40 2.68 -7.82
C TYR A 490 7.16 1.95 -8.36
N ASN A 491 6.14 2.73 -8.73
CA ASN A 491 4.95 2.14 -9.33
C ASN A 491 5.33 1.43 -10.65
N ASP A 492 4.62 0.35 -10.95
CA ASP A 492 4.80 -0.46 -12.15
C ASP A 492 4.86 0.35 -13.46
N ASP A 493 4.05 1.40 -13.57
CA ASP A 493 4.03 2.30 -14.73
C ASP A 493 5.31 3.15 -14.83
N PHE A 494 5.86 3.56 -13.68
CA PHE A 494 7.13 4.28 -13.62
C PHE A 494 8.31 3.37 -13.97
N ILE A 495 8.34 2.13 -13.47
CA ILE A 495 9.39 1.15 -13.78
C ILE A 495 9.42 0.86 -15.28
N TYR A 496 8.24 0.63 -15.89
CA TYR A 496 8.13 0.50 -17.33
C TYR A 496 8.77 1.69 -18.06
N SER A 497 8.41 2.91 -17.65
CA SER A 497 8.92 4.13 -18.25
C SER A 497 10.44 4.29 -18.05
N GLN A 498 10.96 3.91 -16.89
CA GLN A 498 12.39 3.91 -16.56
C GLN A 498 13.19 2.99 -17.48
N VAL A 499 12.70 1.78 -17.72
CA VAL A 499 13.37 0.81 -18.58
C VAL A 499 13.28 1.22 -20.05
N VAL A 500 12.09 1.59 -20.53
CA VAL A 500 11.88 1.90 -21.96
C VAL A 500 12.55 3.21 -22.37
N TYR A 501 12.46 4.25 -21.53
CA TYR A 501 12.93 5.59 -21.86
C TYR A 501 14.22 6.00 -21.14
N GLY A 502 14.81 5.12 -20.33
CA GLY A 502 16.07 5.37 -19.63
C GLY A 502 15.98 6.49 -18.58
N ILE A 503 14.79 6.73 -18.01
CA ILE A 503 14.60 7.75 -16.97
C ILE A 503 15.01 7.22 -15.59
N SER A 504 15.57 8.09 -14.76
CA SER A 504 15.92 7.83 -13.37
C SER A 504 14.93 8.51 -12.42
N ARG A 505 14.97 8.15 -11.14
CA ARG A 505 14.21 8.83 -10.07
C ARG A 505 14.45 10.35 -10.02
N THR A 506 15.60 10.82 -10.50
CA THR A 506 15.97 12.25 -10.52
C THR A 506 15.78 12.92 -11.88
N SER A 507 15.33 12.20 -12.92
CA SER A 507 15.26 12.72 -14.29
C SER A 507 14.32 13.93 -14.45
N PHE A 508 13.38 14.13 -13.52
CA PHE A 508 12.48 15.28 -13.53
C PHE A 508 13.16 16.61 -13.14
N VAL A 509 14.26 16.57 -12.39
CA VAL A 509 14.85 17.77 -11.77
C VAL A 509 15.28 18.78 -12.82
N LEU A 510 16.05 18.33 -13.81
CA LEU A 510 16.60 19.18 -14.86
C LEU A 510 15.49 19.79 -15.74
N PRO A 511 14.53 19.02 -16.30
CA PRO A 511 13.38 19.58 -17.00
C PRO A 511 12.60 20.60 -16.19
N CYS A 512 12.29 20.32 -14.92
CA CYS A 512 11.53 21.25 -14.08
C CYS A 512 12.28 22.58 -13.89
N VAL A 513 13.59 22.53 -13.58
CA VAL A 513 14.40 23.74 -13.37
C VAL A 513 14.49 24.56 -14.66
N ILE A 514 14.81 23.92 -15.80
CA ILE A 514 14.87 24.61 -17.09
C ILE A 514 13.49 25.18 -17.45
N GLY A 515 12.43 24.39 -17.28
CA GLY A 515 11.05 24.81 -17.54
C GLY A 515 10.64 26.02 -16.71
N ILE A 516 10.98 26.05 -15.42
CA ILE A 516 10.74 27.22 -14.54
C ILE A 516 11.45 28.46 -15.09
N VAL A 517 12.74 28.34 -15.42
CA VAL A 517 13.54 29.45 -15.94
C VAL A 517 12.98 29.97 -17.27
N LEU A 518 12.63 29.06 -18.19
CA LEU A 518 12.07 29.41 -19.49
C LEU A 518 10.72 30.10 -19.37
N VAL A 519 9.79 29.53 -18.58
CA VAL A 519 8.46 30.12 -18.39
C VAL A 519 8.58 31.50 -17.75
N LEU A 520 9.43 31.66 -16.73
CA LEU A 520 9.66 32.97 -16.12
C LEU A 520 10.26 33.96 -17.13
N GLY A 521 11.28 33.52 -17.88
CA GLY A 521 11.95 34.33 -18.92
C GLY A 521 10.99 34.82 -19.99
N ILE A 522 10.19 33.91 -20.56
CA ILE A 522 9.15 34.23 -21.55
C ILE A 522 8.12 35.19 -20.94
N SER A 523 7.66 34.93 -19.70
CA SER A 523 6.70 35.81 -19.03
C SER A 523 7.26 37.23 -18.86
N PHE A 524 8.55 37.36 -18.51
CA PHE A 524 9.22 38.66 -18.40
C PHE A 524 9.30 39.39 -19.75
N VAL A 525 9.64 38.68 -20.82
CA VAL A 525 9.70 39.23 -22.18
C VAL A 525 8.32 39.74 -22.60
N VAL A 526 7.29 38.90 -22.50
CA VAL A 526 5.92 39.24 -22.92
C VAL A 526 5.39 40.46 -22.17
N LEU A 527 5.63 40.56 -20.87
CA LEU A 527 5.20 41.69 -20.07
C LEU A 527 5.95 43.00 -20.36
N ASN A 528 7.13 42.93 -20.96
CA ASN A 528 7.84 44.11 -21.45
C ASN A 528 7.33 44.56 -22.83
N PHE A 529 6.87 43.63 -23.68
CA PHE A 529 6.41 43.92 -25.05
C PHE A 529 4.90 44.13 -25.19
N GLN A 530 4.07 43.73 -24.21
CA GLN A 530 2.65 44.05 -24.21
C GLN A 530 2.42 45.54 -23.91
N ASP A 531 2.26 46.34 -24.97
CA ASP A 531 1.58 47.62 -24.89
C ASP A 531 0.08 47.39 -24.71
N VAL A 532 -0.49 47.91 -23.61
CA VAL A 532 -1.93 47.89 -23.39
C VAL A 532 -2.57 48.78 -24.44
N LYS A 533 -3.12 48.16 -25.50
CA LYS A 533 -3.94 48.86 -26.50
C LYS A 533 -5.08 49.57 -25.78
N THR A 534 -5.05 50.89 -25.81
CA THR A 534 -6.17 51.75 -25.41
C THR A 534 -7.36 51.44 -26.31
N LYS A 535 -8.34 50.68 -25.80
CA LYS A 535 -9.71 50.86 -26.28
C LYS A 535 -10.18 52.17 -25.68
N ALA A 536 -10.19 53.20 -26.54
CA ALA A 536 -10.82 54.49 -26.29
C ALA A 536 -12.32 54.31 -26.11
#